data_AF-A0A1L9B333-F1
#
_entry.id   AF-A0A1L9B333-F1
#
_cell.length_a   1.000
_cell.length_b   1.000
_cell.length_c   1.000
_cell.angle_alpha   90.00
_cell.angle_beta   90.00
_cell.angle_gamma   90.00
#
_symmetry.space_group_name_H-M   'P 1'
#
loop_
_entity.id
_entity.type
_entity.pdbx_description
1 polymer ?
#
loop_
_entity_poly.entity_id
_entity_poly.type
_entity_poly.pdbx_seq_one_letter_code
_entity_poly.pdbx_strand_id
1 'polypeptide(L)'
;MWELTSVVRTPLLGRMDRAVLNVYGCTDIQAVYDFRVQLDESERYTWSEDIRDEVLARLLEPNQRRAAEERAQVAAEPPKVKRIRIGV
;
A
#
# COMPACT_ATOMS: atom_id res chain seq x y z
N MET A 1 28.02 9.88 11.60
CA MET A 1 27.28 10.33 10.40
C MET A 1 26.14 9.35 10.06
N TRP A 2 25.38 8.94 11.08
CA TRP A 2 24.25 8.01 10.95
C TRP A 2 23.04 8.46 11.78
N GLU A 3 23.24 9.37 12.75
CA GLU A 3 22.16 9.96 13.55
C GLU A 3 21.35 11.01 12.77
N LEU A 4 21.98 11.82 11.90
CA LEU A 4 21.30 12.93 11.20
C LEU A 4 20.27 12.46 10.15
N THR A 5 20.48 11.31 9.51
CA THR A 5 19.52 10.72 8.56
C THR A 5 18.36 10.00 9.25
N SER A 6 18.57 9.47 10.46
CA SER A 6 17.51 8.84 11.26
C SER A 6 16.53 9.90 11.81
N VAL A 7 17.05 11.01 12.35
CA VAL A 7 16.23 12.04 13.01
C VAL A 7 15.29 12.78 12.05
N VAL A 8 15.65 12.96 10.77
CA VAL A 8 14.80 13.64 9.77
C VAL A 8 13.88 12.68 9.02
N ARG A 9 14.24 11.39 8.92
CA ARG A 9 13.47 10.38 8.19
C ARG A 9 12.24 9.90 8.96
N THR A 10 12.37 9.66 10.27
CA THR A 10 11.29 9.16 11.14
C THR A 10 10.08 10.11 11.24
N PRO A 11 10.24 11.45 11.33
CA PRO A 11 9.12 12.39 11.37
C PRO A 11 8.33 12.46 10.05
N LEU A 12 8.99 12.28 8.89
CA LEU A 12 8.31 12.30 7.60
C LEU A 12 7.50 11.02 7.38
N LEU A 13 8.09 9.86 7.67
CA LEU A 13 7.41 8.57 7.65
C LEU A 13 6.17 8.60 8.55
N GLY A 14 6.32 9.04 9.81
CA GLY A 14 5.20 9.12 10.76
C GLY A 14 4.01 9.98 10.28
N ARG A 15 4.27 11.10 9.61
CA ARG A 15 3.20 11.96 9.07
C ARG A 15 2.50 11.33 7.88
N MET A 16 3.25 10.73 6.96
CA MET A 16 2.68 10.06 5.79
C MET A 16 1.88 8.83 6.20
N ASP A 17 2.44 8.01 7.09
CA ASP A 17 1.81 6.80 7.57
C ASP A 17 0.55 7.10 8.37
N ARG A 18 0.52 8.18 9.15
CA ARG A 18 -0.70 8.62 9.83
C ARG A 18 -1.81 9.00 8.85
N ALA A 19 -1.48 9.67 7.75
CA ALA A 19 -2.45 10.02 6.71
C ALA A 19 -2.99 8.77 6.01
N VAL A 20 -2.11 7.81 5.68
CA VAL A 20 -2.48 6.53 5.08
C VAL A 20 -3.39 5.73 6.00
N LEU A 21 -2.98 5.53 7.26
CA LEU A 21 -3.77 4.80 8.26
C LEU A 21 -5.16 5.41 8.46
N ASN A 22 -5.27 6.74 8.41
CA ASN A 22 -6.56 7.43 8.49
C ASN A 22 -7.48 7.10 7.30
N VAL A 23 -6.97 7.13 6.07
CA VAL A 23 -7.74 6.80 4.86
C VAL A 23 -8.28 5.37 4.89
N TYR A 24 -7.51 4.45 5.45
CA TYR A 24 -7.91 3.05 5.61
C TYR A 24 -8.65 2.75 6.92
N GLY A 25 -8.99 3.77 7.73
CA GLY A 25 -9.74 3.62 8.97
C GLY A 25 -8.95 3.00 10.14
N CYS A 26 -7.65 2.77 9.98
CA CYS A 26 -6.75 2.19 10.97
C CYS A 26 -6.18 3.26 11.93
N THR A 27 -7.05 4.12 12.46
CA THR A 27 -6.64 5.32 13.23
C THR A 27 -6.14 5.04 14.64
N ASP A 28 -6.48 3.87 15.17
CA ASP A 28 -6.11 3.32 16.48
C ASP A 28 -4.72 2.67 16.49
N ILE A 29 -4.16 2.36 15.31
CA ILE A 29 -2.83 1.77 15.19
C ILE A 29 -1.78 2.88 15.33
N GLN A 30 -0.84 2.69 16.27
CA GLN A 30 0.35 3.52 16.38
C GLN A 30 1.48 2.90 15.57
N ALA A 31 1.98 3.62 14.56
CA ALA A 31 3.10 3.15 13.75
C ALA A 31 4.37 3.04 14.60
N VAL A 32 4.83 1.80 14.80
CA VAL A 32 6.13 1.45 15.36
C VAL A 32 7.04 1.07 14.20
N TYR A 33 8.32 1.42 14.29
CA TYR A 33 9.29 1.20 13.23
C TYR A 33 10.45 0.35 13.71
N ASP A 34 10.95 -0.49 12.81
CA ASP A 34 12.14 -1.30 13.04
C ASP A 34 12.91 -1.50 11.73
N PHE A 35 14.16 -1.96 11.85
CA PHE A 35 14.95 -2.38 10.70
C PHE A 35 14.51 -3.78 10.26
N ARG A 36 14.19 -3.92 8.97
CA ARG A 36 13.88 -5.21 8.37
C ARG A 36 14.71 -5.46 7.12
N VAL A 37 15.21 -6.68 7.02
CA VAL A 37 15.85 -7.21 5.82
C VAL A 37 14.78 -7.38 4.74
N GLN A 38 15.04 -6.81 3.57
CA GLN A 38 14.18 -6.89 2.40
C GLN A 38 14.61 -8.05 1.49
N LEU A 39 13.81 -8.34 0.46
CA LEU A 39 14.13 -9.40 -0.51
C LEU A 39 15.44 -9.15 -1.28
N ASP A 40 15.83 -7.88 -1.43
CA ASP A 40 17.11 -7.47 -2.05
C ASP A 40 18.29 -7.49 -1.05
N GLU A 41 18.12 -8.16 0.10
CA GLU A 41 19.08 -8.23 1.21
C GLU A 41 19.40 -6.87 1.86
N SER A 42 18.72 -5.79 1.46
CA SER A 42 18.89 -4.47 2.06
C SER A 42 18.14 -4.35 3.38
N GLU A 43 18.76 -3.76 4.40
CA GLU A 43 18.06 -3.38 5.62
C GLU A 43 17.38 -2.02 5.43
N ARG A 44 16.07 -1.97 5.69
CA ARG A 44 15.30 -0.73 5.62
C ARG A 44 14.58 -0.48 6.93
N TYR A 45 14.62 0.78 7.37
CA TYR A 45 13.83 1.27 8.49
C TYR A 45 12.39 1.50 8.02
N THR A 46 11.47 0.64 8.45
CA THR A 46 10.06 0.61 8.02
C THR A 46 9.18 0.21 9.21
N TRP A 47 7.86 0.05 9.05
CA TRP A 47 6.99 -0.43 10.14
C TRP A 47 7.56 -1.69 10.78
N SER A 48 7.32 -1.93 12.07
CA SER A 48 7.63 -3.22 12.67
C SER A 48 6.79 -4.33 12.00
N GLU A 49 7.22 -5.57 12.18
CA GLU A 49 6.47 -6.74 11.68
C GLU A 49 5.05 -6.77 12.23
N ASP A 50 4.88 -6.60 13.54
CA ASP A 50 3.58 -6.61 14.21
C ASP A 50 2.59 -5.60 13.61
N ILE A 51 3.03 -4.35 13.41
CA ILE A 51 2.18 -3.29 12.86
C ILE A 51 1.82 -3.55 11.40
N ARG A 52 2.79 -4.03 10.62
CA ARG A 52 2.55 -4.40 9.22
C ARG A 52 1.51 -5.51 9.14
N ASP A 53 1.64 -6.54 9.97
CA ASP A 53 0.78 -7.71 9.92
C ASP A 53 -0.63 -7.37 10.41
N GLU A 54 -0.78 -6.52 11.42
CA GLU A 54 -2.08 -6.00 11.86
C GLU A 54 -2.78 -5.17 10.77
N VAL A 55 -2.05 -4.25 10.12
CA VAL A 55 -2.61 -3.45 9.02
C VAL A 55 -3.01 -4.35 7.84
N LEU A 56 -2.18 -5.33 7.48
CA LEU A 56 -2.47 -6.27 6.39
C LEU A 56 -3.70 -7.14 6.72
N ALA A 57 -3.84 -7.60 7.95
CA ALA A 57 -5.00 -8.38 8.39
C ALA A 57 -6.30 -7.57 8.22
N ARG A 58 -6.31 -6.30 8.63
CA ARG A 58 -7.48 -5.41 8.49
C ARG A 58 -7.81 -5.09 7.03
N LEU A 59 -6.79 -5.00 6.17
CA LEU A 59 -6.98 -4.69 4.75
C LEU A 59 -7.38 -5.90 3.91
N LEU A 60 -7.17 -7.13 4.40
CA LEU A 60 -7.38 -8.34 3.62
C LEU A 60 -8.82 -8.48 3.11
N GLU A 61 -9.81 -8.40 4.01
CA GLU A 61 -11.22 -8.54 3.65
C GLU A 61 -11.75 -7.38 2.77
N PRO A 62 -11.51 -6.09 3.11
CA PRO A 62 -11.88 -4.98 2.23
C PRO A 62 -11.24 -5.08 0.83
N ASN A 63 -9.99 -5.54 0.74
CA ASN A 63 -9.31 -5.69 -0.54
C ASN A 63 -9.89 -6.85 -1.36
N GLN A 64 -10.25 -7.98 -0.73
CA GLN A 64 -10.92 -9.07 -1.43
C GLN A 64 -12.25 -8.63 -2.05
N ARG A 65 -13.05 -7.85 -1.31
CA ARG A 65 -14.31 -7.29 -1.83
C ARG A 65 -14.07 -6.37 -3.02
N ARG A 66 -13.15 -5.39 -2.88
CA ARG A 66 -12.81 -4.47 -3.97
C ARG A 66 -12.28 -5.19 -5.20
N ALA A 67 -11.43 -6.20 -5.03
CA ALA A 67 -10.93 -7.01 -6.14
C ALA A 67 -12.04 -7.78 -6.86
N ALA A 68 -13.06 -8.26 -6.15
CA ALA A 68 -14.23 -8.89 -6.77
C ALA A 68 -15.07 -7.88 -7.57
N GLU A 69 -15.29 -6.68 -7.02
CA GLU A 69 -15.98 -5.57 -7.69
C GLU A 69 -15.23 -5.13 -8.96
N GLU A 70 -13.92 -4.94 -8.88
CA GLU A 70 -13.06 -4.58 -10.02
C GLU A 70 -13.09 -5.67 -11.11
N ARG A 71 -13.02 -6.95 -10.73
CA ARG A 71 -13.16 -8.07 -11.69
C ARG A 71 -14.52 -8.06 -12.38
N ALA A 72 -15.59 -7.78 -11.63
CA ALA A 72 -16.93 -7.68 -12.19
C ALA A 72 -17.06 -6.47 -13.14
N GLN A 73 -16.42 -5.33 -12.82
CA GLN A 73 -16.40 -4.15 -13.69
C GLN A 73 -15.60 -4.40 -14.98
N VAL A 74 -14.43 -5.02 -14.88
CA VAL A 74 -13.61 -5.39 -16.06
C VAL A 74 -14.35 -6.39 -16.95
N ALA A 75 -15.07 -7.34 -16.36
CA ALA A 75 -15.89 -8.29 -17.12
C ALA A 75 -17.13 -7.66 -17.76
N ALA A 76 -17.66 -6.57 -17.18
CA ALA A 76 -18.83 -5.85 -17.66
C ALA A 76 -18.50 -4.77 -18.72
N GLU A 77 -17.23 -4.36 -18.87
CA GLU A 77 -16.85 -3.39 -19.91
C GLU A 77 -16.78 -4.10 -21.28
N PRO A 78 -17.67 -3.79 -22.24
CA PRO A 78 -17.67 -4.45 -23.54
C PRO A 78 -16.36 -4.16 -24.28
N PRO A 79 -15.79 -5.11 -25.04
CA PRO A 79 -14.55 -4.90 -25.74
C PRO A 79 -14.69 -3.70 -26.68
N LYS A 80 -13.83 -2.67 -26.51
CA LYS A 80 -13.74 -1.52 -27.42
C LYS A 80 -13.14 -2.00 -28.75
N VAL A 81 -13.99 -2.56 -29.61
CA VAL A 81 -13.61 -2.95 -30.98
C VAL A 81 -13.36 -1.68 -31.79
N LYS A 82 -12.09 -1.33 -32.00
CA LYS A 82 -11.72 -0.30 -32.97
C LYS A 82 -12.03 -0.81 -34.37
N ARG A 83 -13.12 -0.34 -34.98
CA ARG A 83 -13.41 -0.58 -36.40
C ARG A 83 -12.36 0.14 -37.25
N ILE A 84 -11.37 -0.59 -37.75
CA ILE A 84 -10.46 -0.11 -38.79
C ILE A 84 -11.26 -0.09 -40.11
N ARG A 85 -11.49 1.11 -40.66
CA ARG A 85 -12.01 1.25 -42.03
C ARG A 85 -10.82 1.08 -42.98
N ILE A 86 -10.74 -0.09 -43.61
CA ILE A 86 -9.85 -0.30 -44.75
C ILE A 86 -10.58 0.29 -45.95
N GLY A 87 -10.11 1.44 -46.43
CA GLY A 87 -10.58 2.06 -47.67
C GLY A 87 -9.97 1.35 -48.86
N VAL A 88 -10.83 1.00 -49.83
CA VAL A 88 -10.50 0.49 -51.16
C VAL A 88 -10.25 1.65 -52.10
#